data_AF-A0A0D9VQ65-F1
#
_entry.id   AF-A0A0D9VQ65-F1
#
_cell.length_a   1.000
_cell.length_b   1.000
_cell.length_c   1.000
_cell.angle_alpha   90.00
_cell.angle_beta   90.00
_cell.angle_gamma   90.00
#
_symmetry.space_group_name_H-M   'P 1'
#
loop_
_entity.id
_entity.type
_entity.pdbx_description
1 polymer ?
#
loop_
_entity_poly.entity_id
_entity_poly.type
_entity_poly.pdbx_seq_one_letter_code
_entity_poly.pdbx_strand_id
1 'polypeptide(L)'
;MSTSFLPTTSGGAHLCPSLAPPRRRRRVAAAAAASAGIGRRAVSIAGVASWLATAAGRADASPFDKYVKKKKLEPLEAYVPAVLLTQDQFRDLEKSLEFEKPKYDESRSLLRSGPASSLRINIRAVAQYASSSGQGKAASDAVDECLRALEDLDSLLLQASRNNPSASVDVMRSKISVALGALDNLLQTVPSAVLDKGKAIADAYRTPADDYGMDSSPELDPKLKQLQDIL
;
A
#
# COMPACT_ATOMS: atom_id res chain seq x y z
N MET A 1 -66.07 35.13 4.88
CA MET A 1 -65.59 35.40 6.25
C MET A 1 -64.51 34.35 6.54
N SER A 2 -63.30 34.50 6.01
CA SER A 2 -62.20 35.32 6.53
C SER A 2 -61.82 34.96 7.96
N THR A 3 -60.76 34.16 8.11
CA THR A 3 -59.55 34.54 8.86
C THR A 3 -58.38 33.60 8.52
N SER A 4 -57.37 34.20 7.93
CA SER A 4 -55.97 33.76 7.84
C SER A 4 -55.30 33.87 9.21
N PHE A 5 -54.26 33.07 9.50
CA PHE A 5 -52.99 33.53 10.11
C PHE A 5 -51.89 32.46 9.96
N LEU A 6 -50.68 32.97 9.72
CA LEU A 6 -49.43 32.33 9.28
C LEU A 6 -48.57 31.77 10.45
N PRO A 7 -47.39 31.14 10.18
CA PRO A 7 -46.74 30.16 11.05
C PRO A 7 -45.71 30.78 12.02
N THR A 8 -45.34 30.04 13.06
CA THR A 8 -44.21 30.35 13.95
C THR A 8 -43.11 29.30 13.80
N THR A 9 -41.93 29.82 13.50
CA THR A 9 -40.61 29.20 13.53
C THR A 9 -40.15 29.00 14.98
N SER A 10 -39.51 27.87 15.29
CA SER A 10 -38.47 27.82 16.32
C SER A 10 -37.62 26.56 16.17
N GLY A 11 -36.35 26.76 15.85
CA GLY A 11 -35.34 25.71 15.82
C GLY A 11 -34.82 25.38 17.22
N GLY A 12 -34.45 24.11 17.42
CA GLY A 12 -33.85 23.63 18.66
C GLY A 12 -32.88 22.49 18.36
N ALA A 13 -31.68 22.83 17.90
CA ALA A 13 -30.57 21.91 17.77
C ALA A 13 -29.94 21.65 19.15
N HIS A 14 -29.99 20.40 19.61
CA HIS A 14 -29.18 19.93 20.73
C HIS A 14 -27.77 19.60 20.23
N LEU A 15 -26.78 20.39 20.65
CA LEU A 15 -25.36 20.07 20.48
C LEU A 15 -24.71 20.07 21.87
N CYS A 16 -24.36 18.87 22.33
CA CYS A 16 -23.35 18.67 23.36
C CYS A 16 -21.96 18.78 22.72
N PRO A 17 -20.99 19.48 23.34
CA PRO A 17 -19.59 19.24 23.07
C PRO A 17 -18.90 18.57 24.28
N SER A 18 -18.31 17.41 24.00
CA SER A 18 -17.35 16.73 24.87
C SER A 18 -15.98 17.43 24.82
N LEU A 19 -15.34 17.57 25.98
CA LEU A 19 -14.02 18.15 26.20
C LEU A 19 -12.88 17.26 25.67
N ALA A 20 -11.86 17.90 25.11
CA ALA A 20 -10.52 17.36 24.81
C ALA A 20 -9.46 18.50 24.95
N PRO A 21 -8.13 18.25 24.98
CA PRO A 21 -7.18 18.71 26.01
C PRO A 21 -6.33 19.94 25.62
N PRO A 22 -5.46 20.46 26.52
CA PRO A 22 -4.80 21.76 26.32
C PRO A 22 -3.58 21.70 25.38
N ARG A 23 -3.47 22.71 24.49
CA ARG A 23 -2.28 23.03 23.69
C ARG A 23 -1.50 24.19 24.31
N ARG A 24 -0.22 23.94 24.64
CA ARG A 24 0.80 24.91 25.06
C ARG A 24 1.02 26.00 24.00
N ARG A 25 0.86 27.27 24.37
CA ARG A 25 1.37 28.44 23.60
C ARG A 25 2.76 28.81 24.11
N ARG A 26 3.77 28.81 23.23
CA ARG A 26 5.05 29.53 23.43
C ARG A 26 4.94 30.91 22.78
N ARG A 27 5.15 31.96 23.57
CA ARG A 27 5.38 33.34 23.11
C ARG A 27 6.81 33.46 22.59
N VAL A 28 7.01 34.17 21.49
CA VAL A 28 8.29 34.85 21.20
C VAL A 28 7.94 36.26 20.76
N ALA A 29 8.49 37.23 21.48
CA ALA A 29 8.34 38.65 21.25
C ALA A 29 9.26 39.11 20.11
N ALA A 30 8.75 39.98 19.25
CA ALA A 30 9.56 40.78 18.33
C ALA A 30 9.86 42.13 18.99
N ALA A 31 11.13 42.53 18.99
CA ALA A 31 11.56 43.88 19.34
C ALA A 31 12.33 44.46 18.16
N ALA A 32 11.87 45.61 17.67
CA ALA A 32 12.59 46.46 16.74
C ALA A 32 13.47 47.44 17.53
N ALA A 33 14.65 47.78 16.99
CA ALA A 33 15.34 49.02 17.35
C ALA A 33 16.28 49.46 16.22
N ALA A 34 16.21 50.77 15.97
CA ALA A 34 16.81 51.53 14.88
C ALA A 34 18.29 51.86 15.09
N SER A 35 18.89 52.37 14.00
CA SER A 35 20.28 52.82 13.87
C SER A 35 20.58 54.14 14.60
N ALA A 36 21.83 54.31 15.05
CA ALA A 36 22.61 55.55 14.98
C ALA A 36 24.02 55.37 15.60
N GLY A 37 25.04 55.99 14.99
CA GLY A 37 26.25 56.46 15.70
C GLY A 37 27.61 55.94 15.22
N ILE A 38 28.29 56.77 14.41
CA ILE A 38 29.71 56.66 14.03
C ILE A 38 30.62 57.07 15.21
N GLY A 39 31.74 56.35 15.47
CA GLY A 39 32.79 56.88 16.37
C GLY A 39 33.95 55.95 16.79
N ARG A 40 34.97 55.81 15.93
CA ARG A 40 36.44 55.63 16.16
C ARG A 40 36.94 54.84 17.40
N ARG A 41 37.48 53.64 17.19
CA ARG A 41 38.92 53.27 17.42
C ARG A 41 39.14 51.77 17.13
N ALA A 42 40.24 51.51 16.42
CA ALA A 42 40.65 50.22 15.89
C ALA A 42 41.19 49.27 16.97
N VAL A 43 40.99 47.96 16.79
CA VAL A 43 42.02 46.93 16.93
C VAL A 43 41.66 45.79 15.97
N SER A 44 42.56 45.50 15.03
CA SER A 44 42.51 44.30 14.19
C SER A 44 42.69 43.05 15.04
N ILE A 45 41.74 42.11 14.94
CA ILE A 45 42.02 40.69 15.19
C ILE A 45 41.61 39.96 13.91
N ALA A 46 42.60 39.77 13.04
CA ALA A 46 42.50 38.80 11.96
C ALA A 46 42.43 37.41 12.59
N GLY A 47 41.35 36.67 12.32
CA GLY A 47 41.17 35.35 12.90
C GLY A 47 39.91 34.65 12.41
N VAL A 48 40.06 33.91 11.30
CA VAL A 48 39.31 32.69 10.94
C VAL A 48 37.79 32.83 10.74
N ALA A 49 37.38 33.12 9.50
CA ALA A 49 36.07 32.73 8.98
C ALA A 49 36.11 32.49 7.46
N SER A 50 36.98 31.57 7.01
CA SER A 50 36.93 31.03 5.65
C SER A 50 36.74 29.52 5.69
N TRP A 51 35.56 29.09 6.16
CA TRP A 51 35.05 27.73 5.99
C TRP A 51 33.52 27.80 5.90
N LEU A 52 33.01 28.48 4.88
CA LEU A 52 31.59 28.43 4.52
C LEU A 52 31.40 28.47 3.01
N ALA A 53 32.29 27.79 2.29
CA ALA A 53 32.19 27.58 0.86
C ALA A 53 32.79 26.22 0.50
N THR A 54 32.10 25.13 0.87
CA THR A 54 32.25 23.79 0.25
C THR A 54 31.21 22.82 0.81
N ALA A 55 29.98 22.90 0.28
CA ALA A 55 29.07 21.75 0.14
C ALA A 55 27.84 22.12 -0.72
N ALA A 56 28.03 22.86 -1.80
CA ALA A 56 27.07 22.83 -2.90
C ALA A 56 27.44 21.60 -3.74
N GLY A 57 26.62 20.55 -3.66
CA GLY A 57 26.83 19.31 -4.41
C GLY A 57 26.92 18.07 -3.52
N ARG A 58 25.93 17.85 -2.65
CA ARG A 58 25.64 16.48 -2.20
C ARG A 58 24.26 16.13 -2.73
N ALA A 59 24.28 15.39 -3.84
CA ALA A 59 23.10 14.72 -4.36
C ALA A 59 22.42 13.95 -3.21
N ASP A 60 21.11 14.00 -3.24
CA ASP A 60 20.17 13.44 -2.28
C ASP A 60 20.37 11.91 -2.17
N ALA A 61 21.31 11.50 -1.32
CA ALA A 61 21.50 10.10 -1.00
C ALA A 61 20.40 9.70 -0.03
N SER A 62 19.38 9.02 -0.56
CA SER A 62 18.32 8.39 0.24
C SER A 62 18.93 7.69 1.47
N PRO A 63 18.43 7.95 2.69
CA PRO A 63 18.98 7.34 3.92
C PRO A 63 18.89 5.80 3.93
N PHE A 64 18.22 5.20 2.95
CA PHE A 64 18.16 3.76 2.72
C PHE A 64 19.33 3.22 1.87
N ASP A 65 20.08 4.07 1.17
CA ASP A 65 21.19 3.65 0.28
C ASP A 65 22.31 2.91 1.02
N LYS A 66 22.50 3.20 2.31
CA LYS A 66 23.45 2.48 3.18
C LYS A 66 22.95 1.11 3.67
N TYR A 67 21.63 0.91 3.76
CA TYR A 67 21.04 -0.34 4.22
C TYR A 67 20.82 -1.35 3.09
N VAL A 68 20.60 -0.87 1.86
CA VAL A 68 20.45 -1.70 0.65
C VAL A 68 21.79 -2.32 0.22
N LYS A 69 22.94 -1.67 0.49
CA LYS A 69 24.26 -2.19 0.09
C LYS A 69 24.67 -3.53 0.76
N LYS A 70 23.98 -3.97 1.82
CA LYS A 70 24.28 -5.25 2.51
C LYS A 70 23.33 -6.40 2.17
N LYS A 71 22.17 -6.15 1.53
CA LYS A 71 21.31 -7.19 0.98
C LYS A 71 20.98 -6.82 -0.46
N LYS A 72 21.65 -7.48 -1.40
CA LYS A 72 21.21 -7.46 -2.80
C LYS A 72 19.76 -7.96 -2.82
N LEU A 73 18.85 -7.18 -3.40
CA LEU A 73 17.50 -7.67 -3.67
C LEU A 73 17.59 -8.97 -4.47
N GLU A 74 16.63 -9.87 -4.26
CA GLU A 74 16.45 -10.99 -5.18
C GLU A 74 16.13 -10.44 -6.58
N PRO A 75 16.48 -11.15 -7.66
CA PRO A 75 16.16 -10.71 -9.01
C PRO A 75 14.68 -10.33 -9.15
N LEU A 76 14.38 -9.34 -10.00
CA LEU A 76 13.02 -8.79 -10.17
C LEU A 76 11.99 -9.89 -10.51
N GLU A 77 12.43 -10.92 -11.23
CA GLU A 77 11.71 -12.14 -11.57
C GLU A 77 11.12 -12.87 -10.34
N ALA A 78 11.71 -12.73 -9.15
CA ALA A 78 11.22 -13.36 -7.94
C ALA A 78 9.96 -12.67 -7.37
N TYR A 79 9.75 -11.38 -7.67
CA TYR A 79 8.68 -10.59 -7.08
C TYR A 79 7.46 -10.45 -8.00
N VAL A 80 7.68 -10.38 -9.32
CA VAL A 80 6.62 -10.13 -10.30
C VAL A 80 5.51 -11.20 -10.28
N PRO A 81 5.80 -12.52 -10.24
CA PRO A 81 4.74 -13.54 -10.17
C PRO A 81 3.84 -13.37 -8.94
N ALA A 82 4.42 -13.02 -7.79
CA ALA A 82 3.66 -12.83 -6.56
C ALA A 82 2.70 -11.63 -6.65
N VAL A 83 3.10 -10.55 -7.34
CA VAL A 83 2.23 -9.39 -7.60
C VAL A 83 1.07 -9.78 -8.51
N LEU A 84 1.34 -10.49 -9.60
CA LEU A 84 0.32 -10.99 -10.54
C LEU A 84 -0.69 -11.92 -9.86
N LEU A 85 -0.21 -12.90 -9.08
CA LEU A 85 -1.07 -13.79 -8.30
C LEU A 85 -1.92 -13.04 -7.27
N THR A 86 -1.43 -11.90 -6.76
CA THR A 86 -2.23 -11.05 -5.87
C THR A 86 -3.33 -10.30 -6.63
N GLN A 87 -3.08 -9.86 -7.87
CA GLN A 87 -4.15 -9.29 -8.71
C GLN A 87 -5.27 -10.29 -8.93
N ASP A 88 -4.93 -11.55 -9.21
CA ASP A 88 -5.93 -12.62 -9.35
C ASP A 88 -6.70 -12.85 -8.05
N GLN A 89 -6.01 -12.92 -6.92
CA GLN A 89 -6.63 -13.04 -5.61
C GLN A 89 -7.61 -11.89 -5.32
N PHE A 90 -7.31 -10.66 -5.75
CA PHE A 90 -8.21 -9.52 -5.61
C PHE A 90 -9.41 -9.57 -6.56
N ARG A 91 -9.23 -10.08 -7.78
CA ARG A 91 -10.36 -10.34 -8.70
C ARG A 91 -11.30 -11.39 -8.15
N ASP A 92 -10.77 -12.43 -7.50
CA ASP A 92 -11.60 -13.46 -6.87
C ASP A 92 -12.28 -12.93 -5.60
N LEU A 93 -11.62 -12.04 -4.84
CA LEU A 93 -12.24 -11.30 -3.75
C LEU A 93 -13.40 -10.44 -4.25
N GLU A 94 -13.24 -9.72 -5.36
CA GLU A 94 -14.31 -8.90 -5.95
C GLU A 94 -15.55 -9.74 -6.30
N LYS A 95 -15.36 -10.91 -6.93
CA LYS A 95 -16.44 -11.87 -7.20
C LYS A 95 -17.12 -12.34 -5.92
N SER A 96 -16.36 -12.54 -4.84
CA SER A 96 -16.92 -12.96 -3.54
C SER A 96 -17.87 -11.91 -2.92
N LEU A 97 -17.83 -10.66 -3.38
CA LEU A 97 -18.73 -9.60 -2.93
C LEU A 97 -20.05 -9.57 -3.73
N GLU A 98 -20.19 -10.36 -4.78
CA GLU A 98 -21.42 -10.44 -5.60
C GLU A 98 -22.51 -11.32 -4.99
N PHE A 99 -22.17 -12.16 -4.03
CA PHE A 99 -23.14 -13.03 -3.37
C PHE A 99 -24.18 -12.20 -2.61
N GLU A 100 -25.43 -12.67 -2.60
CA GLU A 100 -26.55 -12.01 -1.90
C GLU A 100 -26.24 -11.73 -0.42
N LYS A 101 -25.44 -12.61 0.20
CA LYS A 101 -24.88 -12.42 1.53
C LYS A 101 -23.36 -12.60 1.49
N PRO A 102 -22.59 -11.51 1.24
CA PRO A 102 -21.14 -11.59 1.21
C PRO A 102 -20.59 -12.01 2.58
N LYS A 103 -19.57 -12.87 2.56
CA LYS A 103 -18.88 -13.32 3.78
C LYS A 103 -17.69 -12.42 4.05
N TYR A 104 -17.95 -11.25 4.65
CA TYR A 104 -16.94 -10.22 4.84
C TYR A 104 -15.70 -10.69 5.62
N ASP A 105 -15.86 -11.59 6.60
CA ASP A 105 -14.72 -12.16 7.34
C ASP A 105 -13.79 -13.00 6.46
N GLU A 106 -14.36 -13.80 5.55
CA GLU A 106 -13.58 -14.60 4.59
C GLU A 106 -12.88 -13.67 3.58
N SER A 107 -13.58 -12.67 3.04
CA SER A 107 -12.98 -11.66 2.16
C SER A 107 -11.83 -10.91 2.86
N ARG A 108 -11.98 -10.62 4.15
CA ARG A 108 -10.95 -9.96 4.95
C ARG A 108 -9.76 -10.87 5.25
N SER A 109 -10.00 -12.18 5.40
CA SER A 109 -8.95 -13.20 5.51
C SER A 109 -8.12 -13.27 4.24
N LEU A 110 -8.75 -13.18 3.05
CA LEU A 110 -8.03 -13.17 1.78
C LEU A 110 -7.00 -12.03 1.70
N LEU A 111 -7.26 -10.85 2.27
CA LEU A 111 -6.27 -9.76 2.30
C LEU A 111 -5.01 -10.07 3.15
N ARG A 112 -5.01 -11.16 3.93
CA ARG A 112 -3.94 -11.54 4.88
C ARG A 112 -3.33 -12.91 4.59
N SER A 113 -3.84 -13.64 3.61
CA SER A 113 -3.39 -14.99 3.26
C SER A 113 -2.93 -15.09 1.82
N GLY A 114 -2.32 -16.22 1.46
CA GLY A 114 -1.89 -16.48 0.08
C GLY A 114 -0.86 -15.44 -0.42
N PRO A 115 -0.84 -15.14 -1.73
CA PRO A 115 0.00 -14.10 -2.33
C PRO A 115 -0.09 -12.73 -1.63
N ALA A 116 -1.30 -12.31 -1.26
CA ALA A 116 -1.57 -11.00 -0.64
C ALA A 116 -0.80 -10.79 0.68
N SER A 117 -0.50 -11.86 1.42
CA SER A 117 0.21 -11.80 2.71
C SER A 117 1.64 -11.24 2.57
N SER A 118 2.25 -11.41 1.40
CA SER A 118 3.59 -10.92 1.07
C SER A 118 3.59 -9.68 0.19
N LEU A 119 2.42 -9.21 -0.27
CA LEU A 119 2.27 -8.17 -1.29
C LEU A 119 3.10 -6.92 -0.98
N ARG A 120 3.01 -6.39 0.24
CA ARG A 120 3.71 -5.15 0.64
C ARG A 120 5.23 -5.24 0.42
N ILE A 121 5.82 -6.41 0.64
CA ILE A 121 7.26 -6.62 0.44
C ILE A 121 7.55 -6.68 -1.06
N ASN A 122 6.76 -7.45 -1.80
CA ASN A 122 6.93 -7.64 -3.25
C ASN A 122 6.79 -6.33 -4.02
N ILE A 123 5.74 -5.54 -3.79
CA ILE A 123 5.50 -4.29 -4.53
C ILE A 123 6.56 -3.22 -4.22
N ARG A 124 7.10 -3.21 -3.00
CA ARG A 124 8.21 -2.31 -2.64
C ARG A 124 9.51 -2.70 -3.32
N ALA A 125 9.77 -4.00 -3.45
CA ALA A 125 10.92 -4.47 -4.21
C ALA A 125 10.82 -4.08 -5.69
N VAL A 126 9.64 -4.27 -6.31
CA VAL A 126 9.39 -3.82 -7.70
C VAL A 126 9.61 -2.32 -7.84
N ALA A 127 9.06 -1.50 -6.93
CA ALA A 127 9.26 -0.05 -6.98
C ALA A 127 10.73 0.37 -6.79
N GLN A 128 11.51 -0.39 -6.02
CA GLN A 128 12.94 -0.14 -5.86
C GLN A 128 13.73 -0.44 -7.15
N TYR A 129 13.35 -1.48 -7.89
CA TYR A 129 13.89 -1.73 -9.23
C TYR A 129 13.52 -0.60 -10.20
N ALA A 130 12.26 -0.17 -10.21
CA ALA A 130 11.78 0.94 -11.04
C ALA A 130 12.48 2.27 -10.72
N SER A 131 12.88 2.49 -9.46
CA SER A 131 13.67 3.66 -9.07
C SER A 131 15.03 3.69 -9.74
N SER A 132 15.64 2.53 -9.95
CA SER A 132 16.94 2.41 -10.62
C SER A 132 16.85 2.64 -12.13
N SER A 133 15.67 2.50 -12.73
CA SER A 133 15.39 2.77 -14.16
C SER A 133 14.77 4.16 -14.41
N GLY A 134 14.74 5.04 -13.41
CA GLY A 134 14.23 6.41 -13.53
C GLY A 134 12.70 6.55 -13.39
N GLN A 135 12.00 5.47 -13.05
CA GLN A 135 10.54 5.44 -12.88
C GLN A 135 10.11 5.39 -11.40
N GLY A 136 11.03 5.71 -10.48
CA GLY A 136 10.83 5.54 -9.04
C GLY A 136 9.63 6.28 -8.46
N LYS A 137 9.37 7.50 -8.92
CA LYS A 137 8.22 8.29 -8.45
C LYS A 137 6.89 7.66 -8.84
N ALA A 138 6.72 7.31 -10.11
CA ALA A 138 5.50 6.67 -10.58
C ALA A 138 5.26 5.33 -9.85
N ALA A 139 6.33 4.55 -9.65
CA ALA A 139 6.24 3.30 -8.92
C ALA A 139 5.92 3.48 -7.43
N SER A 140 6.52 4.47 -6.75
CA SER A 140 6.20 4.75 -5.34
C SER A 140 4.77 5.27 -5.17
N ASP A 141 4.31 6.14 -6.06
CA ASP A 141 2.95 6.68 -6.03
C ASP A 141 1.92 5.54 -6.21
N ALA A 142 2.17 4.61 -7.13
CA ALA A 142 1.36 3.41 -7.33
C ALA A 142 1.35 2.49 -6.09
N VAL A 143 2.51 2.29 -5.43
CA VAL A 143 2.58 1.52 -4.18
C VAL A 143 1.74 2.16 -3.08
N ASP A 144 1.86 3.47 -2.90
CA ASP A 144 1.14 4.21 -1.85
C ASP A 144 -0.37 4.22 -2.11
N GLU A 145 -0.79 4.39 -3.37
CA GLU A 145 -2.19 4.30 -3.77
C GLU A 145 -2.77 2.89 -3.51
N CYS A 146 -2.03 1.84 -3.89
CA CYS A 146 -2.43 0.45 -3.65
C CYS A 146 -2.61 0.17 -2.15
N LEU A 147 -1.60 0.46 -1.32
CA LEU A 147 -1.66 0.19 0.11
C LEU A 147 -2.77 0.97 0.81
N ARG A 148 -2.97 2.23 0.42
CA ARG A 148 -4.05 3.05 0.97
C ARG A 148 -5.43 2.51 0.60
N ALA A 149 -5.63 2.06 -0.64
CA ALA A 149 -6.87 1.44 -1.06
C ALA A 149 -7.16 0.12 -0.30
N LEU A 150 -6.12 -0.67 -0.02
CA LEU A 150 -6.25 -1.90 0.75
C LEU A 150 -6.55 -1.66 2.24
N GLU A 151 -5.98 -0.61 2.85
CA GLU A 151 -6.31 -0.20 4.22
C GLU A 151 -7.76 0.29 4.34
N ASP A 152 -8.22 1.08 3.37
CA ASP A 152 -9.62 1.50 3.27
C ASP A 152 -10.56 0.29 3.09
N LEU A 153 -10.21 -0.64 2.20
CA LEU A 153 -10.96 -1.87 1.96
C LEU A 153 -11.04 -2.75 3.23
N ASP A 154 -9.93 -2.97 3.92
CA ASP A 154 -9.91 -3.77 5.16
C ASP A 154 -10.81 -3.16 6.23
N SER A 155 -10.81 -1.83 6.34
CA SER A 155 -11.66 -1.09 7.26
C SER A 155 -13.15 -1.25 6.91
N LEU A 156 -13.50 -1.18 5.61
CA LEU A 156 -14.86 -1.40 5.14
C LEU A 156 -15.33 -2.84 5.39
N LEU A 157 -14.50 -3.83 5.09
CA LEU A 157 -14.80 -5.24 5.34
C LEU A 157 -15.01 -5.52 6.83
N LEU A 158 -14.18 -4.91 7.70
CA LEU A 158 -14.37 -5.01 9.15
C LEU A 158 -15.67 -4.35 9.61
N GLN A 159 -16.01 -3.17 9.09
CA GLN A 159 -17.28 -2.51 9.43
C GLN A 159 -18.48 -3.33 8.98
N ALA A 160 -18.43 -3.89 7.77
CA ALA A 160 -19.48 -4.73 7.23
C ALA A 160 -19.66 -6.05 7.99
N SER A 161 -18.56 -6.71 8.39
CA SER A 161 -18.61 -7.91 9.26
C SER A 161 -19.33 -7.65 10.58
N ARG A 162 -19.32 -6.40 11.07
CA ARG A 162 -19.97 -5.95 12.30
C ARG A 162 -21.38 -5.41 12.07
N ASN A 163 -21.96 -5.62 10.89
CA ASN A 163 -23.28 -5.14 10.48
C ASN A 163 -23.44 -3.61 10.54
N ASN A 164 -22.37 -2.85 10.30
CA ASN A 164 -22.45 -1.40 10.24
C ASN A 164 -23.00 -0.96 8.86
N PRO A 165 -24.12 -0.21 8.82
CA PRO A 165 -24.76 0.21 7.56
C PRO A 165 -23.94 1.19 6.72
N SER A 166 -22.87 1.79 7.26
CA SER A 166 -22.00 2.71 6.49
C SER A 166 -21.10 2.00 5.47
N ALA A 167 -20.98 0.67 5.53
CA ALA A 167 -20.12 -0.10 4.65
C ALA A 167 -20.92 -0.56 3.42
N SER A 168 -20.70 0.10 2.29
CA SER A 168 -21.31 -0.28 1.00
C SER A 168 -20.39 -1.22 0.21
N VAL A 169 -20.97 -2.27 -0.36
CA VAL A 169 -20.31 -3.21 -1.27
C VAL A 169 -19.75 -2.47 -2.51
N ASP A 170 -20.46 -1.48 -3.03
CA ASP A 170 -19.99 -0.70 -4.19
C ASP A 170 -18.70 0.06 -3.88
N VAL A 171 -18.59 0.60 -2.66
CA VAL A 171 -17.38 1.28 -2.19
C VAL A 171 -16.24 0.28 -2.03
N MET A 172 -16.50 -0.92 -1.51
CA MET A 172 -15.49 -1.99 -1.42
C MET A 172 -14.96 -2.36 -2.81
N ARG A 173 -15.85 -2.57 -3.78
CA ARG A 173 -15.49 -2.91 -5.16
C ARG A 173 -14.68 -1.78 -5.81
N SER A 174 -15.09 -0.53 -5.62
CA SER A 174 -14.30 0.63 -6.04
C SER A 174 -12.88 0.62 -5.45
N LYS A 175 -12.71 0.28 -4.16
CA LYS A 175 -11.37 0.15 -3.56
C LYS A 175 -10.56 -1.00 -4.14
N ILE A 176 -11.18 -2.12 -4.48
CA ILE A 176 -10.52 -3.22 -5.20
C ILE A 176 -10.06 -2.75 -6.58
N SER A 177 -10.91 -2.06 -7.34
CA SER A 177 -10.55 -1.53 -8.66
C SER A 177 -9.38 -0.54 -8.59
N VAL A 178 -9.35 0.34 -7.58
CA VAL A 178 -8.22 1.25 -7.35
C VAL A 178 -6.94 0.47 -7.04
N ALA A 179 -7.01 -0.53 -6.16
CA ALA A 179 -5.85 -1.35 -5.83
C ALA A 179 -5.32 -2.12 -7.06
N LEU A 180 -6.21 -2.70 -7.88
CA LEU A 180 -5.85 -3.39 -9.12
C LEU A 180 -5.19 -2.45 -10.14
N GLY A 181 -5.77 -1.27 -10.36
CA GLY A 181 -5.21 -0.26 -11.25
C GLY A 181 -3.84 0.24 -10.80
N ALA A 182 -3.65 0.41 -9.49
CA ALA A 182 -2.36 0.76 -8.92
C ALA A 182 -1.31 -0.35 -9.12
N LEU A 183 -1.70 -1.63 -8.98
CA LEU A 183 -0.81 -2.76 -9.30
C LEU A 183 -0.45 -2.82 -10.79
N ASP A 184 -1.41 -2.54 -11.69
CA ASP A 184 -1.15 -2.47 -13.14
C ASP A 184 -0.16 -1.34 -13.47
N ASN A 185 -0.36 -0.15 -12.89
CA ASN A 185 0.56 0.99 -13.05
C ASN A 185 1.97 0.65 -12.56
N LEU A 186 2.09 -0.09 -11.45
CA LEU A 186 3.38 -0.57 -10.97
C LEU A 186 4.01 -1.58 -11.93
N LEU A 187 3.25 -2.54 -12.44
CA LEU A 187 3.76 -3.56 -13.37
C LEU A 187 4.17 -2.99 -14.73
N GLN A 188 3.60 -1.86 -15.16
CA GLN A 188 4.07 -1.14 -16.35
C GLN A 188 5.51 -0.62 -16.21
N THR A 189 6.05 -0.53 -14.99
CA THR A 189 7.44 -0.13 -14.76
C THR A 189 8.45 -1.27 -14.91
N VAL A 190 7.96 -2.50 -15.01
CA VAL A 190 8.77 -3.71 -15.16
C VAL A 190 9.13 -3.89 -16.64
N PRO A 191 10.40 -4.24 -16.97
CA PRO A 191 10.78 -4.58 -18.34
C PRO A 191 9.92 -5.72 -18.90
N SER A 192 9.48 -5.60 -20.15
CA SER A 192 8.55 -6.55 -20.79
C SER A 192 9.02 -8.01 -20.70
N ALA A 193 10.29 -8.28 -20.97
CA ALA A 193 10.85 -9.63 -20.88
C ALA A 193 10.73 -10.27 -19.48
N VAL A 194 10.78 -9.47 -18.42
CA VAL A 194 10.59 -9.93 -17.04
C VAL A 194 9.10 -10.11 -16.74
N LEU A 195 8.27 -9.18 -17.20
CA LEU A 195 6.82 -9.25 -17.04
C LEU A 195 6.22 -10.49 -17.74
N ASP A 196 6.66 -10.80 -18.96
CA ASP A 196 6.18 -11.95 -19.73
C ASP A 196 6.57 -13.29 -19.07
N LYS A 197 7.80 -13.38 -18.54
CA LYS A 197 8.20 -14.52 -17.71
C LYS A 197 7.38 -14.61 -16.43
N GLY A 198 7.13 -13.48 -15.78
CA GLY A 198 6.32 -13.40 -14.57
C GLY A 198 4.90 -13.90 -14.79
N LYS A 199 4.28 -13.53 -15.92
CA LYS A 199 2.97 -14.02 -16.35
C LYS A 199 2.97 -15.53 -16.55
N ALA A 200 3.94 -16.06 -17.32
CA ALA A 200 4.05 -17.50 -17.53
C ALA A 200 4.18 -18.29 -16.21
N ILE A 201 4.95 -17.76 -15.25
CA ILE A 201 5.06 -18.37 -13.91
C ILE A 201 3.73 -18.28 -13.16
N ALA A 202 3.09 -17.11 -13.11
CA ALA A 202 1.81 -16.94 -12.41
C ALA A 202 0.69 -17.83 -13.00
N ASP A 203 0.63 -17.94 -14.33
CA ASP A 203 -0.33 -18.79 -15.04
C ASP A 203 -0.13 -20.28 -14.70
N ALA A 204 1.13 -20.72 -14.54
CA ALA A 204 1.45 -22.09 -14.13
C ALA A 204 0.93 -22.43 -12.72
N TYR A 205 0.87 -21.45 -11.81
CA TYR A 205 0.26 -21.64 -10.47
C TYR A 205 -1.27 -21.70 -10.51
N ARG A 206 -1.90 -21.21 -11.58
CA ARG A 206 -3.36 -21.16 -11.73
C ARG A 206 -3.91 -22.33 -12.53
N THR A 207 -3.09 -22.95 -13.36
CA THR A 207 -3.50 -24.13 -14.13
C THR A 207 -3.89 -25.22 -13.13
N PRO A 208 -5.17 -25.63 -13.08
CA PRO A 208 -5.56 -26.71 -12.18
C PRO A 208 -4.75 -27.94 -12.57
N ALA A 209 -4.26 -28.68 -11.58
CA ALA A 209 -3.53 -29.93 -11.78
C ALA A 209 -4.45 -31.07 -12.28
N ASP A 210 -5.43 -30.74 -13.14
CA ASP A 210 -6.39 -31.66 -13.74
C ASP A 210 -5.78 -32.47 -14.90
N ASP A 211 -4.48 -32.31 -15.16
CA ASP A 211 -3.68 -33.21 -16.03
C ASP A 211 -2.85 -34.23 -15.23
N TYR A 212 -3.15 -34.41 -13.94
CA TYR A 212 -2.97 -35.73 -13.33
C TYR A 212 -4.28 -36.49 -13.49
N GLY A 213 -4.47 -37.06 -14.67
CA GLY A 213 -5.56 -37.99 -14.93
C GLY A 213 -5.59 -39.05 -13.83
N MET A 214 -6.61 -38.95 -12.97
CA MET A 214 -7.01 -39.98 -12.02
C MET A 214 -7.67 -41.15 -12.76
N ASP A 215 -7.00 -41.63 -13.82
CA ASP A 215 -7.33 -42.80 -14.64
C ASP A 215 -6.09 -43.63 -15.00
N SER A 216 -4.93 -43.32 -14.42
CA SER A 216 -3.80 -44.26 -14.43
C SER A 216 -3.31 -44.49 -13.01
N SER A 217 -3.90 -45.48 -12.32
CA SER A 217 -3.11 -46.25 -11.37
C SER A 217 -1.87 -46.73 -12.14
N PRO A 218 -0.64 -46.30 -11.82
CA PRO A 218 0.50 -47.10 -12.21
C PRO A 218 0.28 -48.43 -11.51
N GLU A 219 0.06 -49.48 -12.31
CA GLU A 219 0.02 -50.85 -11.83
C GLU A 219 1.15 -51.03 -10.81
N LEU A 220 0.78 -51.20 -9.53
CA LEU A 220 1.73 -51.28 -8.44
C LEU A 220 2.79 -52.32 -8.77
N ASP A 221 4.07 -51.94 -8.67
CA ASP A 221 5.22 -52.83 -8.81
C ASP A 221 4.90 -54.16 -8.10
N PRO A 222 5.03 -55.33 -8.76
CA PRO A 222 4.67 -56.63 -8.19
C PRO A 222 5.29 -56.88 -6.81
N LYS A 223 6.43 -56.25 -6.49
CA LYS A 223 7.03 -56.28 -5.15
C LYS A 223 6.19 -55.62 -4.06
N LEU A 224 5.48 -54.54 -4.37
CA LEU A 224 4.63 -53.83 -3.40
C LEU A 224 3.33 -54.59 -3.14
N LYS A 225 2.75 -55.24 -4.16
CA LYS A 225 1.61 -56.16 -3.97
C LYS A 225 1.99 -57.32 -3.05
N GLN A 226 3.17 -57.89 -3.25
CA GLN A 226 3.64 -59.02 -2.43
C GLN A 226 3.82 -58.65 -0.95
N LEU A 227 4.09 -57.38 -0.62
CA LEU A 227 4.18 -56.91 0.76
C LEU A 227 2.81 -56.66 1.40
N GLN A 228 1.80 -56.32 0.61
CA GLN A 228 0.43 -56.14 1.08
C GLN A 228 -0.21 -57.49 1.47
N ASP A 229 0.13 -58.56 0.76
CA ASP A 229 -0.36 -59.91 1.04
C ASP A 229 0.27 -60.56 2.30
N ILE A 230 1.23 -59.90 2.95
CA ILE A 230 1.94 -60.38 4.16
C ILE A 230 1.46 -59.69 5.45
N LEU A 231 0.62 -58.65 5.35
CA LEU A 231 -0.03 -57.97 6.48
C LEU A 231 -1.44 -58.50 6.73
#